data_AF-A0A0C3QQE2-F1
#
_entry.id   AF-A0A0C3QQE2-F1
#
_cell.length_a   1.000
_cell.length_b   1.000
_cell.length_c   1.000
_cell.angle_alpha   90.00
_cell.angle_beta   90.00
_cell.angle_gamma   90.00
#
_symmetry.space_group_name_H-M   'P 1'
#
loop_
_entity.id
_entity.type
_entity.pdbx_description
1 polymer ?
#
loop_
_entity_poly.entity_id
_entity_poly.type
_entity_poly.pdbx_seq_one_letter_code
_entity_poly.pdbx_strand_id
1 'polypeptide(L)'
;NDESPFAEVRACVSNTDDPEMPTMTFRMWFIGLTLCSIASSLNLVLSLRFPGAFISSLVVILAAHIIGKLMESLLPIRLWFIPNRIPWIGGSAFTLNPGPLSIKEHALIFIMSNSPITAPYGLNFILVARKYYGVELGPGFSFCLHLSTWALSYSFGWVTQRIFVKPSTTIWPTTLLVSSILNTLHAGNADEQLRITRIKFFSLFTGLSALYYFIPGFLFTGLSYFSFICWIVPKNVVVNQLFGSVTGLGMGVLTFDWAQMSFIGSPFLVPWWASVQAFVGFVLFYWVILPILYYTNSFKTGHLPIMGYLAYDRFGLPYNVDQILNPDKSFNATAYAEYSPLYIPVSLLTTYLIAFTLVTGLLVATVCDFGDALWKTLRGNRPEDEDVHSRLMRKYPEIPALWYAGVFVISFALAVAAIQIVNVDTRVWALFLALGLAAVYAIPEFPVRDNSPPITSWFKSSLVRFGMANPLQ
;
A
#
# COMPACT_ATOMS: atom_id res chain seq x y z
N ASN A 1 -14.73 -24.29 19.52
CA ASN A 1 -13.39 -23.89 19.08
C ASN A 1 -13.16 -22.43 19.41
N ASP A 2 -12.24 -22.16 20.33
CA ASP A 2 -11.83 -20.81 20.75
C ASP A 2 -10.50 -20.41 20.11
N GLU A 3 -10.16 -21.04 18.99
CA GLU A 3 -8.94 -20.77 18.24
C GLU A 3 -9.29 -20.50 16.77
N SER A 4 -8.47 -19.66 16.14
CA SER A 4 -8.57 -19.36 14.71
C SER A 4 -8.29 -20.61 13.88
N PRO A 5 -8.96 -20.83 12.73
CA PRO A 5 -8.67 -21.96 11.84
C PRO A 5 -7.23 -21.93 11.28
N PHE A 6 -6.64 -20.74 11.11
CA PHE A 6 -5.29 -20.56 10.57
C PHE A 6 -4.21 -20.70 11.64
N ALA A 7 -3.21 -21.55 11.38
CA ALA A 7 -2.11 -21.79 12.31
C ALA A 7 -1.23 -20.54 12.50
N GLU A 8 -1.07 -19.76 11.45
CA GLU A 8 -0.31 -18.51 11.41
C GLU A 8 -0.96 -17.45 12.30
N VAL A 9 -2.30 -17.38 12.30
CA VAL A 9 -3.04 -16.47 13.18
C VAL A 9 -2.89 -16.89 14.63
N ARG A 10 -3.03 -18.18 14.94
CA ARG A 10 -2.83 -18.73 16.30
C ARG A 10 -1.42 -18.46 16.84
N ALA A 11 -0.41 -18.46 15.97
CA ALA A 11 0.96 -18.19 16.37
C ALA A 11 1.26 -16.69 16.61
N CYS A 12 0.53 -15.79 15.94
CA CYS A 12 0.84 -14.36 15.96
C CYS A 12 -0.11 -13.52 16.82
N VAL A 13 -1.34 -13.99 17.11
CA VAL A 13 -2.39 -13.21 17.77
C VAL A 13 -2.94 -13.97 18.97
N SER A 14 -3.04 -13.27 20.11
CA SER A 14 -3.64 -13.84 21.32
C SER A 14 -5.15 -14.03 21.16
N ASN A 15 -5.69 -15.11 21.73
CA ASN A 15 -7.12 -15.41 21.79
C ASN A 15 -7.82 -14.78 23.02
N THR A 16 -7.13 -13.92 23.76
CA THR A 16 -7.67 -13.20 24.92
C THR A 16 -7.63 -11.70 24.72
N ASP A 17 -8.65 -10.99 25.20
CA ASP A 17 -8.71 -9.54 25.19
C ASP A 17 -9.18 -8.99 26.55
N ASP A 18 -8.51 -7.92 27.00
CA ASP A 18 -8.82 -7.16 28.22
C ASP A 18 -9.46 -5.80 27.84
N PRO A 19 -10.79 -5.63 28.02
CA PRO A 19 -11.50 -4.40 27.68
C PRO A 19 -11.12 -3.16 28.50
N GLU A 20 -10.47 -3.32 29.66
CA GLU A 20 -10.19 -2.20 30.57
C GLU A 20 -8.86 -1.50 30.26
N MET A 21 -8.04 -2.08 29.37
CA MET A 21 -6.76 -1.49 28.98
C MET A 21 -6.93 -0.08 28.39
N PRO A 22 -6.11 0.91 28.81
CA PRO A 22 -6.18 2.27 28.29
C PRO A 22 -5.84 2.31 26.79
N THR A 23 -6.58 3.11 26.04
CA THR A 23 -6.51 3.21 24.56
C THR A 23 -6.34 4.65 24.11
N MET A 24 -7.33 5.50 24.40
CA MET A 24 -7.40 6.91 23.98
C MET A 24 -6.68 7.85 24.95
N THR A 25 -5.36 7.71 25.05
CA THR A 25 -4.53 8.48 25.99
C THR A 25 -3.86 9.67 25.32
N PHE A 26 -3.37 10.62 26.13
CA PHE A 26 -2.55 11.73 25.62
C PHE A 26 -1.32 11.24 24.85
N ARG A 27 -0.64 10.20 25.35
CA ARG A 27 0.57 9.63 24.73
C ARG A 27 0.26 9.08 23.34
N MET A 28 -0.83 8.33 23.20
CA MET A 28 -1.27 7.78 21.93
C MET A 28 -1.46 8.89 20.88
N TRP A 29 -2.21 9.94 21.21
CA TRP A 29 -2.45 11.06 20.31
C TRP A 29 -1.17 11.85 19.99
N PHE A 30 -0.38 12.19 21.00
CA PHE A 30 0.83 12.99 20.83
C PHE A 30 1.88 12.26 19.98
N ILE A 31 2.20 11.01 20.33
CA ILE A 31 3.17 10.19 19.60
C ILE A 31 2.65 9.89 18.20
N GLY A 32 1.38 9.46 18.11
CA GLY A 32 0.72 9.12 16.85
C GLY A 32 0.75 10.27 15.86
N LEU A 33 0.23 11.45 16.22
CA LEU A 33 0.19 12.61 15.34
C LEU A 33 1.59 13.10 14.95
N THR A 34 2.53 13.13 15.89
CA THR A 34 3.88 13.63 15.64
C THR A 34 4.64 12.72 14.69
N LEU A 35 4.72 11.42 14.99
CA LEU A 35 5.46 10.47 14.15
C LEU A 35 4.80 10.28 12.78
N CYS A 36 3.48 10.25 12.74
CA CYS A 36 2.71 10.22 11.49
C CYS A 36 3.05 11.42 10.59
N SER A 37 3.01 12.63 11.14
CA SER A 37 3.28 13.86 10.38
C SER A 37 4.70 13.88 9.84
N ILE A 38 5.68 13.47 10.65
CA ILE A 38 7.09 13.40 10.24
C ILE A 38 7.29 12.33 9.16
N ALA A 39 6.83 11.10 9.40
CA ALA A 39 7.03 9.98 8.48
C ALA A 39 6.35 10.24 7.12
N SER A 40 5.11 10.73 7.11
CA SER A 40 4.38 11.06 5.88
C SER A 40 5.09 12.17 5.09
N SER A 41 5.53 13.24 5.77
CA SER A 41 6.24 14.35 5.13
C SER A 41 7.60 13.94 4.54
N LEU A 42 8.34 13.08 5.24
CA LEU A 42 9.61 12.54 4.74
C LEU A 42 9.37 11.64 3.53
N ASN A 43 8.40 10.71 3.61
CA ASN A 43 8.09 9.82 2.49
C ASN A 43 7.61 10.58 1.25
N LEU A 44 6.88 11.68 1.42
CA LEU A 44 6.51 12.58 0.32
C LEU A 44 7.73 13.15 -0.41
N VAL A 45 8.76 13.58 0.34
CA VAL A 45 9.99 14.12 -0.25
C VAL A 45 10.82 13.00 -0.89
N LEU A 46 10.90 11.86 -0.23
CA LEU A 46 11.67 10.71 -0.71
C LEU A 46 11.04 10.06 -1.94
N SER A 47 9.71 10.13 -2.11
CA SER A 47 9.02 9.63 -3.31
C SER A 47 9.34 10.42 -4.57
N LEU A 48 9.88 11.64 -4.45
CA LEU A 48 10.35 12.44 -5.59
C LEU A 48 11.77 12.06 -6.04
N ARG A 49 12.45 11.14 -5.34
CA ARG A 49 13.80 10.67 -5.66
C ARG A 49 13.76 9.28 -6.31
N PHE A 50 14.75 9.00 -7.15
CA PHE A 50 14.96 7.68 -7.74
C PHE A 50 16.39 7.19 -7.46
N PRO A 51 16.60 6.00 -6.86
CA PRO A 51 15.58 5.16 -6.23
C PRO A 51 14.97 5.84 -4.98
N GLY A 52 13.67 5.66 -4.79
CA GLY A 52 12.96 6.27 -3.66
C GLY A 52 13.23 5.49 -2.38
N ALA A 53 13.74 6.16 -1.34
CA ALA A 53 13.77 5.58 -0.01
C ALA A 53 12.37 5.63 0.61
N PHE A 54 12.02 4.63 1.42
CA PHE A 54 10.70 4.55 2.05
C PHE A 54 10.84 4.21 3.53
N ILE A 55 10.31 5.08 4.38
CA ILE A 55 10.22 4.85 5.82
C ILE A 55 8.96 4.01 6.05
N SER A 56 9.15 2.77 6.52
CA SER A 56 8.04 1.85 6.79
C SER A 56 7.37 2.14 8.13
N SER A 57 6.10 1.73 8.25
CA SER A 57 5.31 1.89 9.48
C SER A 57 5.87 1.04 10.63
N LEU A 58 6.66 0.01 10.30
CA LEU A 58 7.40 -0.80 11.26
C LEU A 58 8.53 0.00 11.93
N VAL A 59 9.20 0.91 11.24
CA VAL A 59 10.18 1.80 11.90
C VAL A 59 9.45 2.75 12.85
N VAL A 60 8.28 3.24 12.43
CA VAL A 60 7.45 4.12 13.25
C VAL A 60 6.97 3.40 14.52
N ILE A 61 6.57 2.12 14.44
CA ILE A 61 6.15 1.33 15.61
C ILE A 61 7.31 1.16 16.62
N LEU A 62 8.53 0.92 16.15
CA LEU A 62 9.68 0.78 17.04
C LEU A 62 10.04 2.10 17.72
N ALA A 63 10.03 3.21 16.96
CA ALA A 63 10.24 4.54 17.51
C ALA A 63 9.14 4.91 18.53
N ALA A 64 7.88 4.61 18.21
CA ALA A 64 6.73 4.83 19.10
C ALA A 64 6.87 4.06 20.42
N HIS A 65 7.39 2.83 20.40
CA HIS A 65 7.66 2.06 21.62
C HIS A 65 8.70 2.75 22.51
N ILE A 66 9.82 3.18 21.94
CA ILE A 66 10.91 3.84 22.69
C ILE A 66 10.39 5.15 23.31
N ILE A 67 9.75 6.00 22.50
CA ILE A 67 9.19 7.28 22.96
C ILE A 67 8.09 7.04 23.99
N GLY A 68 7.22 6.05 23.78
CA GLY A 68 6.16 5.68 24.70
C GLY A 68 6.69 5.24 26.06
N LYS A 69 7.76 4.42 26.09
CA LYS A 69 8.44 4.01 27.33
C LYS A 69 9.15 5.17 28.04
N LEU A 70 9.73 6.10 27.27
CA LEU A 70 10.29 7.33 27.84
C LEU A 70 9.19 8.24 28.43
N MET A 71 8.05 8.37 27.75
CA MET A 71 6.92 9.14 28.28
C MET A 71 6.28 8.46 29.50
N GLU A 72 6.25 7.12 29.54
CA GLU A 72 5.83 6.34 30.70
C GLU A 72 6.71 6.63 31.94
N SER A 73 8.04 6.78 31.76
CA SER A 73 8.95 7.05 32.88
C SER A 73 9.03 8.52 33.27
N LEU A 74 8.88 9.44 32.32
CA LEU A 74 9.04 10.89 32.54
C LEU A 74 7.75 11.60 32.97
N LEU A 75 6.58 11.16 32.49
CA LEU A 75 5.33 11.87 32.75
C LEU A 75 4.75 11.53 34.12
N PRO A 76 4.21 12.52 34.86
CA PRO A 76 3.64 12.29 36.18
C PRO A 76 2.32 11.51 36.08
N ILE A 77 2.19 10.49 36.94
CA ILE A 77 0.93 9.77 37.17
C ILE A 77 0.03 10.65 38.05
N ARG A 78 -0.66 11.61 37.43
CA ARG A 78 -1.55 12.55 38.13
C ARG A 78 -2.83 12.75 37.34
N LEU A 79 -3.96 12.75 38.06
CA LEU A 79 -5.26 13.13 37.54
C LEU A 79 -5.39 14.66 37.57
N TRP A 80 -5.65 15.23 36.40
CA TRP A 80 -5.89 16.65 36.19
C TRP A 80 -7.38 16.85 35.91
N PHE A 81 -8.00 17.83 36.58
CA PHE A 81 -9.41 18.15 36.38
C PHE A 81 -9.52 19.42 35.55
N ILE A 82 -10.32 19.36 34.48
CA ILE A 82 -10.55 20.52 33.62
C ILE A 82 -11.54 21.47 34.32
N PRO A 83 -11.23 22.78 34.44
CA PRO A 83 -12.11 23.73 35.11
C PRO A 83 -13.52 23.73 34.50
N ASN A 84 -14.56 23.73 35.36
CA ASN A 84 -15.99 23.72 34.97
C ASN A 84 -16.43 24.92 34.10
N ARG A 85 -15.55 25.90 33.87
CA ARG A 85 -15.81 27.09 33.05
C ARG A 85 -15.65 26.85 31.54
N ILE A 86 -15.06 25.71 31.13
CA ILE A 86 -14.91 25.37 29.72
C ILE A 86 -16.18 24.64 29.26
N PRO A 87 -16.96 25.20 28.33
CA PRO A 87 -18.13 24.51 27.79
C PRO A 87 -17.71 23.15 27.21
N TRP A 88 -18.52 22.12 27.46
CA TRP A 88 -18.47 20.77 26.84
C TRP A 88 -17.38 19.83 27.38
N ILE A 89 -16.32 20.35 28.00
CA ILE A 89 -15.21 19.53 28.54
C ILE A 89 -14.99 19.76 30.05
N GLY A 90 -15.56 20.84 30.62
CA GLY A 90 -15.45 21.17 32.03
C GLY A 90 -15.90 20.04 32.96
N GLY A 91 -15.09 19.75 33.99
CA GLY A 91 -15.33 18.69 34.96
C GLY A 91 -14.78 17.31 34.58
N SER A 92 -14.28 17.12 33.36
CA SER A 92 -13.63 15.86 32.97
C SER A 92 -12.22 15.74 33.59
N ALA A 93 -11.89 14.53 34.04
CA ALA A 93 -10.56 14.18 34.52
C ALA A 93 -9.73 13.62 33.36
N PHE A 94 -8.51 14.10 33.20
CA PHE A 94 -7.55 13.53 32.26
C PHE A 94 -6.22 13.24 32.95
N THR A 95 -5.49 12.24 32.45
CA THR A 95 -4.15 11.91 32.91
C THR A 95 -3.18 11.95 31.72
N LEU A 96 -1.98 12.46 31.97
CA LEU A 96 -0.89 12.41 31.00
C LEU A 96 -0.22 11.03 30.98
N ASN A 97 -0.32 10.29 32.08
CA ASN A 97 0.26 8.97 32.27
C ASN A 97 -0.73 8.07 33.02
N PRO A 98 -1.53 7.24 32.31
CA PRO A 98 -2.46 6.29 32.93
C PRO A 98 -1.78 5.05 33.53
N GLY A 99 -0.46 4.89 33.36
CA GLY A 99 0.28 3.69 33.75
C GLY A 99 1.18 3.18 32.61
N PRO A 100 1.58 1.89 32.66
CA PRO A 100 2.43 1.29 31.64
C PRO A 100 1.88 1.48 30.22
N LEU A 101 2.76 1.63 29.23
CA LEU A 101 2.36 1.73 27.82
C LEU A 101 1.58 0.46 27.43
N SER A 102 0.30 0.63 27.08
CA SER A 102 -0.55 -0.47 26.65
C SER A 102 -0.26 -0.89 25.21
N ILE A 103 -0.44 -2.18 24.92
CA ILE A 103 -0.43 -2.70 23.54
C ILE A 103 -1.49 -2.01 22.67
N LYS A 104 -2.62 -1.59 23.24
CA LYS A 104 -3.70 -0.91 22.51
C LYS A 104 -3.37 0.54 22.16
N GLU A 105 -2.75 1.29 23.08
CA GLU A 105 -2.18 2.61 22.77
C GLU A 105 -1.20 2.49 21.60
N HIS A 106 -0.34 1.47 21.64
CA HIS A 106 0.68 1.25 20.64
C HIS A 106 0.09 0.82 19.28
N ALA A 107 -0.93 -0.04 19.27
CA ALA A 107 -1.66 -0.43 18.08
C ALA A 107 -2.37 0.76 17.41
N LEU A 108 -2.95 1.67 18.18
CA LEU A 108 -3.58 2.88 17.64
C LEU A 108 -2.56 3.84 17.00
N ILE A 109 -1.37 3.99 17.60
CA ILE A 109 -0.25 4.75 16.98
C ILE A 109 0.14 4.13 15.63
N PHE A 110 0.20 2.80 15.56
CA PHE A 110 0.47 2.10 14.30
C PHE A 110 -0.62 2.40 13.26
N ILE A 111 -1.91 2.29 13.61
CA ILE A 111 -3.01 2.55 12.67
C ILE A 111 -2.94 3.99 12.15
N MET A 112 -2.71 4.97 13.04
CA MET A 112 -2.58 6.38 12.68
C MET A 112 -1.41 6.65 11.73
N SER A 113 -0.27 5.99 11.93
CA SER A 113 0.93 6.21 11.10
C SER A 113 0.93 5.39 9.81
N ASN A 114 0.36 4.18 9.84
CA ASN A 114 0.34 3.28 8.69
C ASN A 114 -0.57 3.79 7.58
N SER A 115 -1.67 4.47 7.92
CA SER A 115 -2.58 4.94 6.88
C SER A 115 -1.92 6.00 5.98
N PRO A 116 -1.41 7.14 6.47
CA PRO A 116 -0.84 8.23 5.65
C PRO A 116 0.64 8.06 5.28
N ILE A 117 1.19 6.86 5.39
CA ILE A 117 2.63 6.65 5.21
C ILE A 117 3.08 6.76 3.75
N THR A 118 2.18 6.51 2.80
CA THR A 118 2.45 6.62 1.37
C THR A 118 2.06 7.99 0.83
N ALA A 119 2.81 8.45 -0.17
CA ALA A 119 2.49 9.71 -0.85
C ALA A 119 1.10 9.61 -1.51
N PRO A 120 0.22 10.60 -1.32
CA PRO A 120 -1.11 10.58 -1.92
C PRO A 120 -1.07 10.52 -3.44
N TYR A 121 -1.86 9.64 -4.06
CA TYR A 121 -1.90 9.51 -5.52
C TYR A 121 -2.32 10.81 -6.23
N GLY A 122 -3.26 11.56 -5.65
CA GLY A 122 -3.71 12.86 -6.16
C GLY A 122 -2.61 13.92 -6.29
N LEU A 123 -1.49 13.75 -5.58
CA LEU A 123 -0.32 14.62 -5.71
C LEU A 123 0.27 14.57 -7.12
N ASN A 124 0.26 13.38 -7.77
CA ASN A 124 0.80 13.23 -9.12
C ASN A 124 0.09 14.14 -10.12
N PHE A 125 -1.22 14.32 -9.98
CA PHE A 125 -1.99 15.25 -10.81
C PHE A 125 -1.50 16.69 -10.63
N ILE A 126 -1.31 17.13 -9.38
CA ILE A 126 -0.86 18.50 -9.07
C ILE A 126 0.58 18.73 -9.55
N LEU A 127 1.46 17.74 -9.36
CA LEU A 127 2.84 17.82 -9.83
C LEU A 127 2.94 17.86 -11.35
N VAL A 128 2.13 17.05 -12.05
CA VAL A 128 2.09 17.04 -13.51
C VAL A 128 1.54 18.36 -14.04
N ALA A 129 0.43 18.85 -13.48
CA ALA A 129 -0.16 20.13 -13.85
C ALA A 129 0.84 21.29 -13.70
N ARG A 130 1.57 21.34 -12.57
CA ARG A 130 2.57 22.38 -12.32
C ARG A 130 3.81 22.23 -13.21
N LYS A 131 4.38 21.03 -13.31
CA LYS A 131 5.68 20.80 -13.96
C LYS A 131 5.59 20.77 -15.49
N TYR A 132 4.57 20.11 -16.04
CA TYR A 132 4.45 19.88 -17.48
C TYR A 132 3.48 20.84 -18.17
N TYR A 133 2.47 21.36 -17.45
CA TYR A 133 1.47 22.26 -18.03
C TYR A 133 1.62 23.72 -17.53
N GLY A 134 2.45 23.97 -16.52
CA GLY A 134 2.64 25.30 -15.93
C GLY A 134 1.41 25.84 -15.18
N VAL A 135 0.45 24.97 -14.82
CA VAL A 135 -0.81 25.35 -14.18
C VAL A 135 -0.69 25.21 -12.66
N GLU A 136 -0.89 26.31 -11.95
CA GLU A 136 -0.91 26.33 -10.48
C GLU A 136 -2.35 26.22 -9.95
N LEU A 137 -2.70 25.05 -9.40
CA LEU A 137 -4.06 24.76 -8.93
C LEU A 137 -4.37 25.39 -7.55
N GLY A 138 -3.39 26.02 -6.91
CA GLY A 138 -3.53 26.65 -5.59
C GLY A 138 -3.59 25.66 -4.40
N PRO A 139 -3.37 26.15 -3.16
CA PRO A 139 -3.35 25.31 -1.97
C PRO A 139 -4.74 24.81 -1.55
N GLY A 140 -5.80 25.61 -1.77
CA GLY A 140 -7.17 25.22 -1.42
C GLY A 140 -7.68 24.01 -2.20
N PHE A 141 -7.44 23.98 -3.53
CA PHE A 141 -7.72 22.81 -4.37
C PHE A 141 -6.94 21.59 -3.90
N SER A 142 -5.64 21.76 -3.66
CA SER A 142 -4.76 20.69 -3.22
C SER A 142 -5.27 20.10 -1.91
N PHE A 143 -5.63 20.93 -0.93
CA PHE A 143 -6.20 20.47 0.34
C PHE A 143 -7.50 19.71 0.15
N CYS A 144 -8.45 20.24 -0.63
CA CYS A 144 -9.75 19.59 -0.87
C CYS A 144 -9.59 18.25 -1.62
N LEU A 145 -8.74 18.18 -2.64
CA LEU A 145 -8.49 16.96 -3.41
C LEU A 145 -7.86 15.86 -2.55
N HIS A 146 -6.86 16.21 -1.74
CA HIS A 146 -6.19 15.25 -0.89
C HIS A 146 -7.08 14.77 0.25
N LEU A 147 -7.75 15.69 0.95
CA LEU A 147 -8.60 15.32 2.07
C LEU A 147 -9.81 14.49 1.62
N SER A 148 -10.42 14.85 0.48
CA SER A 148 -11.54 14.10 -0.08
C SER A 148 -11.15 12.68 -0.49
N THR A 149 -10.04 12.50 -1.21
CA THR A 149 -9.60 11.16 -1.67
C THR A 149 -9.31 10.22 -0.50
N TRP A 150 -8.68 10.71 0.57
CA TRP A 150 -8.39 9.91 1.76
C TRP A 150 -9.61 9.64 2.63
N ALA A 151 -10.43 10.66 2.90
CA ALA A 151 -11.64 10.49 3.69
C ALA A 151 -12.64 9.56 3.00
N LEU A 152 -12.74 9.65 1.67
CA LEU A 152 -13.60 8.79 0.87
C LEU A 152 -13.25 7.31 1.05
N SER A 153 -11.97 6.94 1.10
CA SER A 153 -11.55 5.55 1.33
C SER A 153 -12.09 4.99 2.64
N TYR A 154 -12.10 5.77 3.72
CA TYR A 154 -12.65 5.32 5.01
C TYR A 154 -14.16 5.12 4.99
N SER A 155 -14.88 5.84 4.13
CA SER A 155 -16.34 5.71 4.03
C SER A 155 -16.78 4.32 3.57
N PHE A 156 -15.98 3.64 2.74
CA PHE A 156 -16.22 2.27 2.32
C PHE A 156 -15.94 1.23 3.43
N GLY A 157 -15.32 1.65 4.54
CA GLY A 157 -14.96 0.79 5.67
C GLY A 157 -16.11 0.00 6.27
N TRP A 158 -17.34 0.53 6.22
CA TRP A 158 -18.51 -0.16 6.77
C TRP A 158 -18.87 -1.44 6.01
N VAL A 159 -18.76 -1.40 4.69
CA VAL A 159 -19.06 -2.54 3.81
C VAL A 159 -17.91 -3.55 3.87
N THR A 160 -16.67 -3.07 3.74
CA THR A 160 -15.49 -3.94 3.67
C THR A 160 -15.27 -4.74 4.95
N GLN A 161 -15.49 -4.17 6.15
CA GLN A 161 -15.34 -4.90 7.41
C GLN A 161 -16.30 -6.11 7.51
N ARG A 162 -17.51 -6.00 6.96
CA ARG A 162 -18.52 -7.08 7.02
C ARG A 162 -18.20 -8.23 6.07
N ILE A 163 -17.60 -7.91 4.92
CA ILE A 163 -17.28 -8.88 3.88
C ILE A 163 -15.93 -9.56 4.15
N PHE A 164 -14.94 -8.83 4.67
CA PHE A 164 -13.54 -9.29 4.68
C PHE A 164 -12.86 -9.36 6.04
N VAL A 165 -13.44 -8.80 7.09
CA VAL A 165 -12.84 -8.81 8.43
C VAL A 165 -13.58 -9.75 9.37
N LYS A 166 -14.92 -9.78 9.31
CA LYS A 166 -15.73 -10.64 10.19
C LYS A 166 -15.65 -12.15 9.89
N PRO A 167 -15.59 -12.61 8.63
CA PRO A 167 -15.54 -14.04 8.31
C PRO A 167 -14.23 -14.71 8.76
N SER A 168 -14.30 -15.95 9.25
CA SER A 168 -13.13 -16.73 9.69
C SER A 168 -12.26 -17.31 8.57
N THR A 169 -12.74 -17.26 7.32
CA THR A 169 -12.04 -17.83 6.15
C THR A 169 -10.99 -16.91 5.52
N THR A 170 -10.81 -15.72 6.09
CA THR A 170 -10.06 -14.64 5.47
C THR A 170 -8.87 -14.22 6.35
N ILE A 171 -7.69 -14.08 5.74
CA ILE A 171 -6.44 -13.73 6.43
C ILE A 171 -5.77 -12.51 5.80
N TRP A 172 -5.09 -11.71 6.63
CA TRP A 172 -4.36 -10.51 6.23
C TRP A 172 -2.89 -10.62 6.67
N PRO A 173 -2.02 -11.20 5.83
CA PRO A 173 -0.64 -11.53 6.21
C PRO A 173 0.18 -10.33 6.69
N THR A 174 -0.01 -9.16 6.09
CA THR A 174 0.69 -7.92 6.45
C THR A 174 0.34 -7.46 7.87
N THR A 175 -0.89 -7.69 8.33
CA THR A 175 -1.34 -7.37 9.69
C THR A 175 -0.73 -8.31 10.73
N LEU A 176 -0.51 -9.58 10.38
CA LEU A 176 0.07 -10.57 11.30
C LEU A 176 1.49 -10.20 11.75
N LEU A 177 2.30 -9.64 10.84
CA LEU A 177 3.63 -9.15 11.20
C LEU A 177 3.54 -8.07 12.29
N VAL A 178 2.64 -7.12 12.12
CA VAL A 178 2.45 -6.01 13.06
C VAL A 178 1.96 -6.53 14.41
N SER A 179 0.98 -7.43 14.42
CA SER A 179 0.49 -8.08 15.64
C SER A 179 1.60 -8.83 16.37
N SER A 180 2.44 -9.57 15.64
CA SER A 180 3.58 -10.30 16.21
C SER A 180 4.64 -9.36 16.82
N ILE A 181 4.94 -8.24 16.16
CA ILE A 181 5.86 -7.22 16.69
C ILE A 181 5.28 -6.58 17.95
N LEU A 182 4.01 -6.19 17.94
CA LEU A 182 3.34 -5.60 19.10
C LEU A 182 3.33 -6.56 20.30
N ASN A 183 2.98 -7.83 20.06
CA ASN A 183 3.03 -8.87 21.09
C ASN A 183 4.45 -9.09 21.60
N THR A 184 5.47 -9.07 20.72
CA THR A 184 6.87 -9.25 21.12
C THR A 184 7.41 -8.08 21.95
N LEU A 185 7.03 -6.85 21.63
CA LEU A 185 7.46 -5.64 22.35
C LEU A 185 6.77 -5.48 23.71
N HIS A 186 5.59 -6.07 23.88
CA HIS A 186 4.79 -5.99 25.11
C HIS A 186 4.72 -7.30 25.90
N ALA A 187 5.27 -8.40 25.36
CA ALA A 187 5.48 -9.62 26.11
C ALA A 187 6.43 -9.31 27.28
N GLY A 188 5.99 -9.62 28.51
CA GLY A 188 6.85 -9.52 29.68
C GLY A 188 8.12 -10.37 29.48
N ASN A 189 9.18 -10.04 30.23
CA ASN A 189 10.43 -10.81 30.28
C ASN A 189 10.18 -12.17 30.96
N ALA A 190 9.37 -13.03 30.36
CA ALA A 190 9.19 -14.40 30.80
C ALA A 190 10.36 -15.21 30.22
N ASP A 191 11.25 -15.62 31.13
CA ASP A 191 12.28 -16.66 30.96
C ASP A 191 13.35 -16.44 29.88
N GLU A 192 14.26 -15.49 30.11
CA GLU A 192 15.54 -15.44 29.39
C GLU A 192 16.71 -15.80 30.32
N GLN A 193 16.83 -17.08 30.67
CA GLN A 193 17.99 -17.55 31.44
C GLN A 193 19.26 -17.77 30.58
N LEU A 194 19.22 -17.89 29.24
CA LEU A 194 20.42 -18.28 28.47
C LEU A 194 20.55 -17.78 27.01
N ARG A 195 19.83 -16.74 26.56
CA ARG A 195 19.99 -16.19 25.19
C ARG A 195 20.12 -14.68 25.20
N ILE A 196 20.86 -14.13 24.22
CA ILE A 196 20.90 -12.68 23.98
C ILE A 196 19.46 -12.16 23.97
N THR A 197 19.15 -11.22 24.86
CA THR A 197 17.81 -10.61 24.94
C THR A 197 17.35 -10.17 23.56
N ARG A 198 16.10 -10.45 23.18
CA ARG A 198 15.55 -10.15 21.84
C ARG A 198 15.89 -8.73 21.35
N ILE A 199 15.87 -7.76 22.25
CA ILE A 199 16.23 -6.36 21.97
C ILE A 199 17.72 -6.20 21.62
N LYS A 200 18.65 -6.82 22.35
CA LYS A 200 20.09 -6.77 22.02
C LYS A 200 20.39 -7.41 20.67
N PHE A 201 19.73 -8.54 20.36
CA PHE A 201 19.86 -9.18 19.06
C PHE A 201 19.37 -8.25 17.95
N PHE A 202 18.18 -7.67 18.13
CA PHE A 202 17.61 -6.70 17.20
C PHE A 202 18.53 -5.49 16.98
N SER A 203 19.06 -4.88 18.05
CA SER A 203 19.97 -3.73 17.96
C SER A 203 21.28 -4.07 17.25
N LEU A 204 21.87 -5.23 17.54
CA LEU A 204 23.08 -5.70 16.86
C LEU A 204 22.85 -5.87 15.36
N PHE A 205 21.78 -6.58 14.97
CA PHE A 205 21.45 -6.80 13.56
C PHE A 205 21.10 -5.49 12.84
N THR A 206 20.41 -4.57 13.51
CA THR A 206 20.13 -3.24 12.96
C THR A 206 21.44 -2.47 12.69
N GLY A 207 22.39 -2.50 13.63
CA GLY A 207 23.70 -1.88 13.45
C GLY A 207 24.50 -2.51 12.29
N LEU A 208 24.54 -3.85 12.23
CA LEU A 208 25.22 -4.57 11.15
C LEU A 208 24.57 -4.31 9.79
N SER A 209 23.23 -4.27 9.72
CA SER A 209 22.49 -3.96 8.51
C SER A 209 22.73 -2.53 8.04
N ALA A 210 22.80 -1.56 8.96
CA ALA A 210 23.14 -0.17 8.65
C ALA A 210 24.57 -0.05 8.08
N LEU A 211 25.54 -0.76 8.67
CA LEU A 211 26.90 -0.82 8.14
C LEU A 211 26.95 -1.52 6.78
N TYR A 212 26.22 -2.61 6.61
CA TYR A 212 26.14 -3.32 5.33
C TYR A 212 25.55 -2.45 4.24
N TYR A 213 24.50 -1.68 4.52
CA TYR A 213 23.86 -0.78 3.55
C TYR A 213 24.84 0.25 2.94
N PHE A 214 25.86 0.66 3.69
CA PHE A 214 26.89 1.56 3.18
C PHE A 214 27.75 0.92 2.08
N ILE A 215 27.85 -0.42 2.06
CA ILE A 215 28.64 -1.16 1.09
C ILE A 215 28.04 -1.06 -0.32
N PRO A 216 26.82 -1.59 -0.61
CA PRO A 216 26.23 -1.44 -1.94
C PRO A 216 25.74 -0.01 -2.18
N GLY A 217 25.36 0.75 -1.15
CA GLY A 217 24.83 2.10 -1.30
C GLY A 217 25.87 3.19 -1.63
N PHE A 218 27.13 3.02 -1.19
CA PHE A 218 28.16 4.06 -1.35
C PHE A 218 29.52 3.52 -1.78
N LEU A 219 30.06 2.51 -1.10
CA LEU A 219 31.43 2.04 -1.37
C LEU A 219 31.56 1.32 -2.72
N PHE A 220 30.59 0.47 -3.07
CA PHE A 220 30.59 -0.26 -4.33
C PHE A 220 29.16 -0.45 -4.87
N THR A 221 28.69 0.57 -5.60
CA THR A 221 27.34 0.60 -6.21
C THR A 221 27.08 -0.47 -7.26
N GLY A 222 28.14 -1.12 -7.78
CA GLY A 222 28.03 -2.30 -8.64
C GLY A 222 27.39 -3.51 -7.95
N LEU A 223 27.37 -3.56 -6.62
CA LEU A 223 26.67 -4.59 -5.86
C LEU A 223 25.15 -4.43 -5.88
N SER A 224 24.65 -3.19 -6.00
CA SER A 224 23.22 -2.92 -6.16
C SER A 224 22.73 -3.32 -7.57
N TYR A 225 23.48 -2.95 -8.60
CA TYR A 225 23.18 -3.26 -10.00
C TYR A 225 24.17 -4.28 -10.56
N PHE A 226 24.08 -5.52 -10.06
CA PHE A 226 25.05 -6.57 -10.38
C PHE A 226 24.83 -7.16 -11.79
N SER A 227 25.10 -6.36 -12.83
CA SER A 227 25.03 -6.75 -14.24
C SER A 227 26.38 -7.32 -14.72
N PHE A 228 26.91 -8.36 -14.07
CA PHE A 228 28.21 -8.95 -14.40
C PHE A 228 28.37 -9.33 -15.89
N ILE A 229 27.29 -9.80 -16.52
CA ILE A 229 27.27 -10.16 -17.95
C ILE A 229 27.56 -8.92 -18.84
N CYS A 230 27.03 -7.76 -18.46
CA CYS A 230 27.32 -6.50 -19.16
C CYS A 230 28.76 -6.03 -18.93
N TRP A 231 29.42 -6.43 -17.84
CA TRP A 231 30.84 -6.11 -17.62
C TRP A 231 31.77 -6.93 -18.51
N ILE A 232 31.40 -8.17 -18.84
CA ILE A 232 32.17 -9.02 -19.77
C ILE A 232 32.10 -8.47 -21.20
N VAL A 233 30.90 -8.08 -21.65
CA VAL A 233 30.68 -7.61 -23.03
C VAL A 233 30.00 -6.22 -23.05
N PRO A 234 30.70 -5.15 -22.65
CA PRO A 234 30.08 -3.83 -22.43
C PRO A 234 29.64 -3.12 -23.71
N LYS A 235 30.19 -3.49 -24.87
CA LYS A 235 29.89 -2.83 -26.16
C LYS A 235 28.74 -3.46 -26.93
N ASN A 236 28.21 -4.61 -26.50
CA ASN A 236 27.15 -5.28 -27.22
C ASN A 236 25.78 -4.72 -26.79
N VAL A 237 25.11 -4.05 -27.73
CA VAL A 237 23.81 -3.40 -27.51
C VAL A 237 22.74 -4.40 -27.07
N VAL A 238 22.69 -5.59 -27.69
CA VAL A 238 21.69 -6.62 -27.37
C VAL A 238 21.92 -7.15 -25.95
N VAL A 239 23.18 -7.43 -25.59
CA VAL A 239 23.52 -7.90 -24.23
C VAL A 239 23.14 -6.85 -23.19
N ASN A 240 23.43 -5.58 -23.45
CA ASN A 240 23.06 -4.48 -22.54
C ASN A 240 21.53 -4.28 -22.44
N GLN A 241 20.79 -4.45 -23.54
CA GLN A 241 19.33 -4.37 -23.54
C GLN A 241 18.67 -5.50 -22.74
N LEU A 242 19.24 -6.72 -22.79
CA LEU A 242 18.69 -7.88 -22.09
C LEU A 242 19.14 -7.96 -20.62
N PHE A 243 20.43 -7.80 -20.35
CA PHE A 243 21.02 -8.03 -19.03
C PHE A 243 21.32 -6.76 -18.23
N GLY A 244 21.24 -5.57 -18.85
CA GLY A 244 21.47 -4.31 -18.15
C GLY A 244 20.37 -4.04 -17.12
N SER A 245 20.76 -3.64 -15.90
CA SER A 245 19.80 -3.39 -14.80
C SER A 245 19.24 -1.97 -14.77
N VAL A 246 19.81 -1.02 -15.51
CA VAL A 246 19.37 0.41 -15.51
C VAL A 246 18.57 0.76 -16.77
N THR A 247 19.06 0.36 -17.93
CA THR A 247 18.46 0.67 -19.25
C THR A 247 17.96 -0.56 -20.00
N GLY A 248 18.12 -1.75 -19.40
CA GLY A 248 17.74 -3.04 -19.97
C GLY A 248 16.74 -3.78 -19.10
N LEU A 249 16.44 -5.03 -19.48
CA LEU A 249 15.42 -5.86 -18.85
C LEU A 249 15.83 -6.50 -17.51
N GLY A 250 17.08 -6.33 -17.09
CA GLY A 250 17.56 -6.88 -15.82
C GLY A 250 17.43 -8.39 -15.73
N MET A 251 17.74 -9.14 -16.80
CA MET A 251 17.74 -10.62 -16.78
C MET A 251 18.76 -11.25 -15.80
N GLY A 252 19.57 -10.43 -15.13
CA GLY A 252 20.39 -10.86 -13.99
C GLY A 252 19.57 -10.89 -12.70
N VAL A 253 19.47 -12.06 -12.07
CA VAL A 253 18.64 -12.29 -10.86
C VAL A 253 19.36 -11.88 -9.56
N LEU A 254 20.62 -11.42 -9.64
CA LEU A 254 21.44 -11.18 -8.47
C LEU A 254 21.55 -9.68 -8.18
N THR A 255 21.26 -9.31 -6.94
CA THR A 255 21.62 -8.03 -6.33
C THR A 255 22.05 -8.31 -4.90
N PHE A 256 22.97 -7.50 -4.38
CA PHE A 256 23.42 -7.57 -2.98
C PHE A 256 22.88 -6.39 -2.16
N ASP A 257 21.90 -5.66 -2.71
CA ASP A 257 21.28 -4.52 -2.06
C ASP A 257 19.83 -4.83 -1.69
N TRP A 258 19.56 -4.88 -0.39
CA TRP A 258 18.22 -5.11 0.13
C TRP A 258 17.23 -4.01 -0.29
N ALA A 259 17.67 -2.77 -0.49
CA ALA A 259 16.78 -1.70 -0.94
C ALA A 259 16.27 -1.94 -2.38
N GLN A 260 17.08 -2.56 -3.24
CA GLN A 260 16.65 -2.96 -4.58
C GLN A 260 15.63 -4.11 -4.53
N MET A 261 15.86 -5.12 -3.66
CA MET A 261 14.94 -6.24 -3.49
C MET A 261 13.60 -5.82 -2.89
N SER A 262 13.63 -4.96 -1.86
CA SER A 262 12.44 -4.52 -1.12
C SER A 262 11.65 -3.40 -1.80
N PHE A 263 12.14 -2.87 -2.94
CA PHE A 263 11.47 -1.79 -3.68
C PHE A 263 10.06 -2.18 -4.14
N ILE A 264 9.85 -3.45 -4.53
CA ILE A 264 8.53 -3.98 -4.95
C ILE A 264 7.73 -4.52 -3.75
N GLY A 265 8.24 -4.32 -2.53
CA GLY A 265 7.67 -4.84 -1.29
C GLY A 265 8.53 -5.92 -0.65
N SER A 266 8.26 -6.23 0.62
CA SER A 266 9.01 -7.26 1.35
C SER A 266 8.55 -8.66 0.94
N PRO A 267 9.43 -9.52 0.40
CA PRO A 267 9.07 -10.88 0.02
C PRO A 267 8.72 -11.76 1.23
N PHE A 268 9.10 -11.34 2.45
CA PHE A 268 8.74 -12.05 3.68
C PHE A 268 7.27 -11.90 4.08
N LEU A 269 6.60 -10.86 3.57
CA LEU A 269 5.19 -10.59 3.85
C LEU A 269 4.24 -11.26 2.87
N VAL A 270 4.75 -11.57 1.67
CA VAL A 270 3.96 -12.11 0.57
C VAL A 270 4.09 -13.63 0.59
N PRO A 271 2.97 -14.38 0.59
CA PRO A 271 3.01 -15.84 0.50
C PRO A 271 3.86 -16.31 -0.67
N TRP A 272 4.63 -17.38 -0.46
CA TRP A 272 5.55 -17.92 -1.47
C TRP A 272 4.90 -18.13 -2.85
N TRP A 273 3.69 -18.72 -2.87
CA TRP A 273 2.97 -18.98 -4.12
C TRP A 273 2.64 -17.70 -4.89
N ALA A 274 2.32 -16.60 -4.19
CA ALA A 274 1.99 -15.32 -4.80
C ALA A 274 3.24 -14.68 -5.39
N SER A 275 4.37 -14.77 -4.67
CA SER A 275 5.68 -14.35 -5.16
C SER A 275 6.09 -15.11 -6.43
N VAL A 276 5.86 -16.42 -6.50
CA VAL A 276 6.15 -17.23 -7.70
C VAL A 276 5.25 -16.82 -8.87
N GLN A 277 3.94 -16.60 -8.64
CA GLN A 277 3.04 -16.16 -9.71
C GLN A 277 3.42 -14.78 -10.25
N ALA A 278 3.75 -13.83 -9.37
CA ALA A 278 4.25 -12.52 -9.77
C ALA A 278 5.54 -12.63 -10.61
N PHE A 279 6.47 -13.50 -10.20
CA PHE A 279 7.70 -13.74 -10.93
C PHE A 279 7.45 -14.39 -12.31
N VAL A 280 6.58 -15.40 -12.39
CA VAL A 280 6.19 -16.03 -13.66
C VAL A 280 5.56 -15.01 -14.61
N GLY A 281 4.67 -14.15 -14.09
CA GLY A 281 4.09 -13.03 -14.84
C GLY A 281 5.17 -12.06 -15.35
N PHE A 282 6.13 -11.70 -14.50
CA PHE A 282 7.26 -10.86 -14.88
C PHE A 282 8.09 -11.49 -16.01
N VAL A 283 8.46 -12.78 -15.88
CA VAL A 283 9.21 -13.49 -16.93
C VAL A 283 8.44 -13.53 -18.24
N LEU A 284 7.15 -13.86 -18.20
CA LEU A 284 6.32 -13.91 -19.40
C LEU A 284 6.25 -12.56 -20.11
N PHE A 285 5.89 -11.49 -19.40
CA PHE A 285 5.67 -10.19 -20.03
C PHE A 285 6.96 -9.44 -20.35
N TYR A 286 7.92 -9.39 -19.42
CA TYR A 286 9.14 -8.61 -19.61
C TYR A 286 10.27 -9.40 -20.24
N TRP A 287 10.45 -10.68 -19.92
CA TRP A 287 11.58 -11.44 -20.48
C TRP A 287 11.25 -12.17 -21.79
N VAL A 288 9.97 -12.39 -22.10
CA VAL A 288 9.56 -13.07 -23.34
C VAL A 288 8.82 -12.11 -24.27
N ILE A 289 7.64 -11.63 -23.89
CA ILE A 289 6.76 -10.84 -24.78
C ILE A 289 7.43 -9.52 -25.20
N LEU A 290 8.02 -8.79 -24.25
CA LEU A 290 8.59 -7.48 -24.52
C LEU A 290 9.77 -7.52 -25.53
N PRO A 291 10.80 -8.38 -25.38
CA PRO A 291 11.83 -8.51 -26.41
C PRO A 291 11.27 -8.91 -27.77
N ILE A 292 10.27 -9.81 -27.82
CA ILE A 292 9.61 -10.19 -29.08
C ILE A 292 9.01 -8.94 -29.73
N LEU A 293 8.23 -8.15 -29.00
CA LEU A 293 7.61 -6.94 -29.52
C LEU A 293 8.64 -5.89 -29.96
N TYR A 294 9.75 -5.75 -29.23
CA TYR A 294 10.81 -4.80 -29.52
C TYR A 294 11.59 -5.20 -30.79
N TYR A 295 12.08 -6.44 -30.86
CA TYR A 295 12.91 -6.90 -31.98
C TYR A 295 12.11 -7.19 -33.25
N THR A 296 10.82 -7.55 -33.15
CA THR A 296 9.92 -7.61 -34.33
C THR A 296 9.46 -6.23 -34.78
N ASN A 297 9.73 -5.18 -34.00
CA ASN A 297 9.34 -3.81 -34.26
C ASN A 297 7.84 -3.64 -34.57
N SER A 298 6.99 -4.46 -33.94
CA SER A 298 5.55 -4.53 -34.24
C SER A 298 4.83 -3.19 -34.07
N PHE A 299 5.30 -2.35 -33.13
CA PHE A 299 4.74 -1.03 -32.84
C PHE A 299 5.61 0.14 -33.30
N LYS A 300 6.59 -0.10 -34.19
CA LYS A 300 7.55 0.92 -34.68
C LYS A 300 8.39 1.58 -33.59
N THR A 301 8.56 0.93 -32.45
CA THR A 301 9.25 1.43 -31.25
C THR A 301 10.73 1.02 -31.18
N GLY A 302 11.24 0.26 -32.15
CA GLY A 302 12.62 -0.28 -32.12
C GLY A 302 13.72 0.78 -32.15
N HIS A 303 13.41 2.03 -32.48
CA HIS A 303 14.34 3.17 -32.42
C HIS A 303 14.36 3.84 -31.04
N LEU A 304 13.48 3.44 -30.13
CA LEU A 304 13.41 3.94 -28.75
C LEU A 304 14.20 3.03 -27.79
N PRO A 305 14.53 3.49 -26.58
CA PRO A 305 15.04 2.64 -25.52
C PRO A 305 14.08 1.49 -25.22
N ILE A 306 14.60 0.28 -25.01
CA ILE A 306 13.77 -0.88 -24.66
C ILE A 306 13.03 -0.64 -23.34
N MET A 307 13.76 -0.18 -22.32
CA MET A 307 13.23 0.37 -21.07
C MET A 307 13.22 1.90 -21.11
N GLY A 308 12.06 2.49 -20.91
CA GLY A 308 11.91 3.94 -20.78
C GLY A 308 10.59 4.30 -20.12
N TYR A 309 10.59 5.42 -19.38
CA TYR A 309 9.41 5.96 -18.69
C TYR A 309 8.89 7.24 -19.33
N LEU A 310 9.60 7.79 -20.32
CA LEU A 310 9.22 9.00 -21.04
C LEU A 310 8.42 8.65 -22.30
N ALA A 311 7.66 9.63 -22.76
CA ALA A 311 7.10 9.61 -24.11
C ALA A 311 8.06 10.34 -25.07
N TYR A 312 8.06 9.90 -26.32
CA TYR A 312 8.98 10.32 -27.36
C TYR A 312 8.24 10.82 -28.60
N ASP A 313 8.92 11.65 -29.38
CA ASP A 313 8.48 12.03 -30.72
C ASP A 313 8.92 10.99 -31.76
N ARG A 314 8.55 11.22 -33.03
CA ARG A 314 8.93 10.36 -34.17
C ARG A 314 10.44 10.25 -34.42
N PHE A 315 11.25 11.12 -33.81
CA PHE A 315 12.70 11.16 -33.95
C PHE A 315 13.43 10.53 -32.75
N GLY A 316 12.68 10.03 -31.75
CA GLY A 316 13.24 9.45 -30.54
C GLY A 316 13.74 10.48 -29.52
N LEU A 317 13.33 11.74 -29.64
CA LEU A 317 13.57 12.78 -28.63
C LEU A 317 12.41 12.83 -27.63
N PRO A 318 12.64 13.29 -26.37
CA PRO A 318 11.57 13.48 -25.41
C PRO A 318 10.45 14.38 -25.98
N TYR A 319 9.20 13.94 -25.83
CA TYR A 319 8.05 14.60 -26.43
C TYR A 319 7.82 15.99 -25.83
N ASN A 320 7.77 17.03 -26.67
CA ASN A 320 7.51 18.39 -26.22
C ASN A 320 6.01 18.70 -26.23
N VAL A 321 5.40 18.74 -25.03
CA VAL A 321 3.97 18.98 -24.87
C VAL A 321 3.59 20.40 -25.28
N ASP A 322 4.45 21.41 -25.10
CA ASP A 322 4.11 22.79 -25.43
C ASP A 322 3.90 23.01 -26.94
N GLN A 323 4.45 22.16 -27.81
CA GLN A 323 4.24 22.29 -29.26
C GLN A 323 2.83 21.91 -29.72
N ILE A 324 2.08 21.17 -28.91
CA ILE A 324 0.73 20.71 -29.24
C ILE A 324 -0.35 21.41 -28.43
N LEU A 325 0.04 22.41 -27.63
CA LEU A 325 -0.87 23.19 -26.80
C LEU A 325 -1.04 24.59 -27.39
N ASN A 326 -2.29 25.06 -27.38
CA ASN A 326 -2.61 26.45 -27.64
C ASN A 326 -2.19 27.34 -26.45
N PRO A 327 -2.21 28.69 -26.59
CA PRO A 327 -1.91 29.61 -25.48
C PRO A 327 -2.82 29.45 -24.25
N ASP A 328 -4.05 28.96 -24.45
CA ASP A 328 -5.02 28.62 -23.41
C ASP A 328 -4.80 27.22 -22.81
N LYS A 329 -3.71 26.55 -23.17
CA LYS A 329 -3.36 25.17 -22.79
C LYS A 329 -4.38 24.11 -23.26
N SER A 330 -5.23 24.44 -24.24
CA SER A 330 -6.07 23.46 -24.94
C SER A 330 -5.28 22.67 -25.98
N PHE A 331 -5.76 21.47 -26.32
CA PHE A 331 -5.10 20.61 -27.31
C PHE A 331 -5.29 21.15 -28.74
N ASN A 332 -4.18 21.31 -29.48
CA ASN A 332 -4.17 21.71 -30.87
C ASN A 332 -3.95 20.51 -31.81
N ALA A 333 -5.03 20.07 -32.47
CA ALA A 333 -4.99 18.91 -33.35
C ALA A 333 -4.15 19.12 -34.63
N THR A 334 -4.07 20.34 -35.17
CA THR A 334 -3.27 20.62 -36.37
C THR A 334 -1.79 20.64 -36.05
N ALA A 335 -1.40 21.30 -34.95
CA ALA A 335 -0.01 21.31 -34.48
C ALA A 335 0.47 19.88 -34.11
N TYR A 336 -0.41 19.05 -33.54
CA TYR A 336 -0.12 17.64 -33.28
C TYR A 336 0.16 16.84 -34.57
N ALA A 337 -0.66 17.04 -35.61
CA ALA A 337 -0.48 16.36 -36.89
C ALA A 337 0.83 16.79 -37.60
N GLU A 338 1.24 18.05 -37.45
CA GLU A 338 2.47 18.60 -38.02
C GLU A 338 3.73 18.19 -37.22
N TYR A 339 3.65 18.16 -35.89
CA TYR A 339 4.77 17.83 -35.02
C TYR A 339 5.09 16.32 -35.06
N SER A 340 4.36 15.51 -34.31
CA SER A 340 4.45 14.05 -34.37
C SER A 340 3.38 13.36 -33.53
N PRO A 341 2.97 12.14 -33.92
CA PRO A 341 2.29 11.23 -33.03
C PRO A 341 3.13 10.92 -31.78
N LEU A 342 2.47 10.71 -30.65
CA LEU A 342 3.12 10.30 -29.41
C LEU A 342 3.61 8.85 -29.52
N TYR A 343 4.92 8.63 -29.34
CA TYR A 343 5.49 7.29 -29.24
C TYR A 343 5.83 6.96 -27.79
N ILE A 344 5.49 5.75 -27.37
CA ILE A 344 5.84 5.23 -26.05
C ILE A 344 6.75 4.00 -26.19
N PRO A 345 7.76 3.83 -25.32
CA PRO A 345 8.60 2.64 -25.31
C PRO A 345 7.77 1.36 -25.14
N VAL A 346 8.30 0.23 -25.64
CA VAL A 346 7.64 -1.08 -25.52
C VAL A 346 7.45 -1.48 -24.06
N SER A 347 8.39 -1.10 -23.19
CA SER A 347 8.24 -1.24 -21.74
C SER A 347 6.98 -0.57 -21.21
N LEU A 348 6.79 0.71 -21.52
CA LEU A 348 5.64 1.46 -21.04
C LEU A 348 4.32 0.91 -21.62
N LEU A 349 4.32 0.50 -22.90
CA LEU A 349 3.18 -0.18 -23.53
C LEU A 349 2.84 -1.50 -22.80
N THR A 350 3.85 -2.30 -22.48
CA THR A 350 3.67 -3.57 -21.77
C THR A 350 3.14 -3.33 -20.36
N THR A 351 3.65 -2.32 -19.65
CA THR A 351 3.12 -1.91 -18.33
C THR A 351 1.64 -1.53 -18.41
N TYR A 352 1.23 -0.73 -19.41
CA TYR A 352 -0.18 -0.38 -19.59
C TYR A 352 -1.05 -1.59 -19.92
N LEU A 353 -0.58 -2.49 -20.78
CA LEU A 353 -1.27 -3.73 -21.10
C LEU A 353 -1.52 -4.57 -19.84
N ILE A 354 -0.49 -4.76 -19.00
CA ILE A 354 -0.63 -5.47 -17.73
C ILE A 354 -1.60 -4.75 -16.81
N ALA A 355 -1.52 -3.42 -16.69
CA ALA A 355 -2.41 -2.65 -15.84
C ALA A 355 -3.89 -2.82 -16.23
N PHE A 356 -4.23 -2.73 -17.53
CA PHE A 356 -5.59 -2.98 -18.00
C PHE A 356 -6.03 -4.43 -17.79
N THR A 357 -5.14 -5.38 -18.06
CA THR A 357 -5.42 -6.82 -17.88
C THR A 357 -5.66 -7.14 -16.41
N LEU A 358 -4.86 -6.57 -15.50
CA LEU A 358 -4.97 -6.75 -14.05
C LEU A 358 -6.33 -6.26 -13.54
N VAL A 359 -6.76 -5.07 -13.95
CA VAL A 359 -8.04 -4.49 -13.54
C VAL A 359 -9.22 -5.38 -13.94
N THR A 360 -9.23 -5.89 -15.18
CA THR A 360 -10.26 -6.84 -15.64
C THR A 360 -10.12 -8.21 -14.97
N GLY A 361 -8.90 -8.71 -14.83
CA GLY A 361 -8.60 -10.02 -14.25
C GLY A 361 -9.01 -10.09 -12.78
N LEU A 362 -8.83 -8.99 -12.03
CA LEU A 362 -9.23 -8.87 -10.63
C LEU A 362 -10.75 -9.01 -10.48
N LEU A 363 -11.55 -8.38 -11.35
CA LEU A 363 -13.01 -8.53 -11.34
C LEU A 363 -13.42 -9.97 -11.65
N VAL A 364 -12.84 -10.58 -12.68
CA VAL A 364 -13.13 -11.97 -13.06
C VAL A 364 -12.76 -12.93 -11.94
N ALA A 365 -11.57 -12.79 -11.37
CA ALA A 365 -11.11 -13.60 -10.24
C ALA A 365 -12.04 -13.46 -9.03
N THR A 366 -12.48 -12.24 -8.71
CA THR A 366 -13.41 -11.98 -7.61
C THR A 366 -14.76 -12.66 -7.83
N VAL A 367 -15.31 -12.57 -9.04
CA VAL A 367 -16.58 -13.26 -9.36
C VAL A 367 -16.42 -14.78 -9.29
N CYS A 368 -15.31 -15.32 -9.77
CA CYS A 368 -15.04 -16.76 -9.74
C CYS A 368 -14.83 -17.30 -8.31
N ASP A 369 -14.04 -16.61 -7.48
CA ASP A 369 -13.62 -17.11 -6.17
C ASP A 369 -14.60 -16.72 -5.05
N PHE A 370 -15.20 -15.53 -5.15
CA PHE A 370 -16.07 -14.93 -4.13
C PHE A 370 -17.52 -14.74 -4.58
N GLY A 371 -17.88 -15.02 -5.83
CA GLY A 371 -19.22 -14.74 -6.36
C GLY A 371 -20.36 -15.30 -5.51
N ASP A 372 -20.25 -16.57 -5.08
CA ASP A 372 -21.26 -17.20 -4.23
C ASP A 372 -21.38 -16.56 -2.84
N ALA A 373 -20.24 -16.27 -2.21
CA ALA A 373 -20.19 -15.67 -0.88
C ALA A 373 -20.67 -14.22 -0.91
N LEU A 374 -20.26 -13.47 -1.93
CA LEU A 374 -20.69 -12.10 -2.20
C LEU A 374 -22.21 -12.07 -2.43
N TRP A 375 -22.74 -12.98 -3.26
CA TRP A 375 -24.17 -13.05 -3.54
C TRP A 375 -25.01 -13.38 -2.31
N LYS A 376 -24.55 -14.33 -1.48
CA LYS A 376 -25.21 -14.65 -0.20
C LYS A 376 -25.19 -13.45 0.76
N THR A 377 -24.05 -12.77 0.86
CA THR A 377 -23.88 -11.60 1.73
C THR A 377 -24.75 -10.42 1.27
N LEU A 378 -24.81 -10.15 -0.04
CA LEU A 378 -25.67 -9.12 -0.63
C LEU A 378 -27.17 -9.40 -0.42
N ARG A 379 -27.57 -10.68 -0.36
CA ARG A 379 -28.94 -11.10 -0.01
C ARG A 379 -29.25 -11.03 1.49
N GLY A 380 -28.32 -10.55 2.31
CA GLY A 380 -28.52 -10.39 3.75
C GLY A 380 -28.33 -11.68 4.55
N ASN A 381 -27.86 -12.77 3.93
CA ASN A 381 -27.45 -13.95 4.68
C ASN A 381 -26.13 -13.64 5.37
N ARG A 382 -26.06 -13.90 6.68
CA ARG A 382 -24.79 -13.77 7.42
C ARG A 382 -23.79 -14.77 6.84
N PRO A 383 -22.55 -14.36 6.53
CA PRO A 383 -21.50 -15.27 6.13
C PRO A 383 -21.17 -16.27 7.26
N GLU A 384 -20.44 -17.31 6.89
CA GLU A 384 -19.94 -18.44 7.69
C GLU A 384 -19.41 -18.07 9.09
N ASP A 385 -19.19 -19.08 9.94
CA ASP A 385 -18.76 -18.97 11.35
C ASP A 385 -17.82 -17.77 11.62
N GLU A 386 -18.21 -16.89 12.54
CA GLU A 386 -17.42 -15.73 12.93
C GLU A 386 -16.07 -16.13 13.52
N ASP A 387 -15.02 -15.41 13.15
CA ASP A 387 -13.69 -15.61 13.72
C ASP A 387 -13.67 -15.38 15.25
N VAL A 388 -12.74 -16.03 15.96
CA VAL A 388 -12.55 -15.86 17.40
C VAL A 388 -12.29 -14.40 17.77
N HIS A 389 -11.48 -13.67 17.01
CA HIS A 389 -11.18 -12.28 17.29
C HIS A 389 -12.40 -11.39 17.03
N SER A 390 -13.22 -11.71 16.01
CA SER A 390 -14.51 -11.04 15.77
C SER A 390 -15.49 -11.24 16.92
N ARG A 391 -15.53 -12.44 17.52
CA ARG A 391 -16.34 -12.70 18.73
C ARG A 391 -15.87 -11.90 19.94
N LEU A 392 -14.56 -11.78 20.15
CA LEU A 392 -13.98 -10.93 21.21
C LEU A 392 -14.34 -9.46 21.02
N MET A 393 -14.36 -8.98 19.77
CA MET A 393 -14.71 -7.60 19.44
C MET A 393 -16.16 -7.22 19.76
N ARG A 394 -17.06 -8.18 19.97
CA ARG A 394 -18.47 -7.91 20.35
C ARG A 394 -18.62 -7.18 21.69
N LYS A 395 -17.58 -7.18 22.54
CA LYS A 395 -17.56 -6.42 23.79
C LYS A 395 -17.50 -4.91 23.55
N TYR A 396 -17.03 -4.47 22.38
CA TYR A 396 -16.92 -3.06 22.02
C TYR A 396 -18.15 -2.61 21.23
N PRO A 397 -18.64 -1.39 21.46
CA PRO A 397 -19.71 -0.83 20.65
C PRO A 397 -19.26 -0.72 19.19
N GLU A 398 -20.04 -1.26 18.26
CA GLU A 398 -19.77 -1.11 16.84
C GLU A 398 -19.96 0.35 16.40
N ILE A 399 -19.13 0.79 15.44
CA ILE A 399 -19.24 2.14 14.87
C ILE A 399 -20.54 2.21 14.02
N PRO A 400 -21.46 3.15 14.31
CA PRO A 400 -22.70 3.28 13.56
C PRO A 400 -22.46 3.58 12.08
N ALA A 401 -23.30 3.03 11.19
CA ALA A 401 -23.23 3.29 9.75
C ALA A 401 -23.31 4.78 9.40
N LEU A 402 -23.97 5.58 10.24
CA LEU A 402 -24.09 7.03 10.09
C LEU A 402 -22.74 7.76 10.11
N TRP A 403 -21.74 7.26 10.86
CA TRP A 403 -20.40 7.86 10.86
C TRP A 403 -19.74 7.71 9.48
N TYR A 404 -19.80 6.52 8.89
CA TYR A 404 -19.29 6.25 7.55
C TYR A 404 -20.03 7.06 6.48
N ALA A 405 -21.36 7.18 6.61
CA ALA A 405 -22.17 8.03 5.73
C ALA A 405 -21.82 9.52 5.87
N GLY A 406 -21.57 10.01 7.10
CA GLY A 406 -21.12 11.37 7.34
C GLY A 406 -19.77 11.67 6.70
N VAL A 407 -18.80 10.76 6.87
CA VAL A 407 -17.48 10.84 6.20
C VAL A 407 -17.63 10.84 4.68
N PHE A 408 -18.51 9.99 4.13
CA PHE A 408 -18.83 9.99 2.69
C PHE A 408 -19.34 11.35 2.24
N VAL A 409 -20.35 11.91 2.90
CA VAL A 409 -20.97 13.19 2.53
C VAL A 409 -19.95 14.34 2.60
N ILE A 410 -19.14 14.40 3.66
CA ILE A 410 -18.10 15.43 3.81
C ILE A 410 -17.04 15.29 2.71
N SER A 411 -16.55 14.07 2.47
CA SER A 411 -15.55 13.81 1.43
C SER A 411 -16.07 14.13 0.03
N PHE A 412 -17.34 13.80 -0.25
CA PHE A 412 -18.03 14.13 -1.50
C PHE A 412 -18.15 15.64 -1.68
N ALA A 413 -18.58 16.37 -0.64
CA ALA A 413 -18.68 17.83 -0.68
C ALA A 413 -17.32 18.48 -0.96
N LEU A 414 -16.24 17.99 -0.34
CA LEU A 414 -14.88 18.46 -0.59
C LEU A 414 -14.42 18.16 -2.02
N ALA A 415 -14.76 16.99 -2.59
CA ALA A 415 -14.45 16.65 -3.97
C ALA A 415 -15.21 17.55 -4.96
N VAL A 416 -16.50 17.83 -4.71
CA VAL A 416 -17.28 18.80 -5.50
C VAL A 416 -16.67 20.20 -5.39
N ALA A 417 -16.28 20.63 -4.19
CA ALA A 417 -15.61 21.91 -4.00
C ALA A 417 -14.29 21.98 -4.80
N ALA A 418 -13.48 20.93 -4.78
CA ALA A 418 -12.24 20.87 -5.57
C ALA A 418 -12.51 21.08 -7.07
N ILE A 419 -13.56 20.44 -7.62
CA ILE A 419 -13.95 20.61 -9.03
C ILE A 419 -14.35 22.06 -9.33
N GLN A 420 -15.13 22.69 -8.45
CA GLN A 420 -15.68 24.04 -8.66
C GLN A 420 -14.66 25.16 -8.45
N ILE A 421 -13.70 24.99 -7.52
CA ILE A 421 -12.72 26.04 -7.19
C ILE A 421 -11.83 26.40 -8.38
N VAL A 422 -11.43 25.41 -9.18
CA VAL A 422 -10.44 25.61 -10.24
C VAL A 422 -11.08 25.70 -11.64
N ASN A 423 -12.40 25.53 -11.77
CA ASN A 423 -13.07 25.39 -13.08
C ASN A 423 -12.29 24.43 -13.98
N VAL A 424 -11.87 23.29 -13.43
CA VAL A 424 -11.32 22.22 -14.26
C VAL A 424 -12.45 21.81 -15.21
N ASP A 425 -12.17 21.59 -16.49
CA ASP A 425 -13.17 21.14 -17.49
C ASP A 425 -13.95 19.86 -17.09
N THR A 426 -13.49 19.20 -16.03
CA THR A 426 -14.15 18.11 -15.33
C THR A 426 -15.48 18.55 -14.72
N ARG A 427 -16.58 18.07 -15.30
CA ARG A 427 -17.92 18.30 -14.75
C ARG A 427 -18.20 17.36 -13.56
N VAL A 428 -19.11 17.77 -12.67
CA VAL A 428 -19.49 17.01 -11.46
C VAL A 428 -20.00 15.60 -11.77
N TRP A 429 -20.60 15.34 -12.93
CA TRP A 429 -21.05 14.00 -13.30
C TRP A 429 -19.88 12.98 -13.36
N ALA A 430 -18.66 13.43 -13.69
CA ALA A 430 -17.48 12.58 -13.72
C ALA A 430 -17.11 12.05 -12.33
N LEU A 431 -17.43 12.80 -11.27
CA LEU A 431 -17.25 12.35 -9.88
C LEU A 431 -18.18 11.17 -9.57
N PHE A 432 -19.43 11.21 -10.03
CA PHE A 432 -20.35 10.07 -9.86
C PHE A 432 -19.87 8.82 -10.59
N LEU A 433 -19.31 8.98 -11.81
CA LEU A 433 -18.70 7.87 -12.54
C LEU A 433 -17.50 7.30 -11.78
N ALA A 434 -16.61 8.17 -11.27
CA ALA A 434 -15.45 7.77 -10.48
C ALA A 434 -15.85 7.02 -9.20
N LEU A 435 -16.89 7.48 -8.49
CA LEU A 435 -17.42 6.81 -7.32
C LEU A 435 -18.07 5.46 -7.65
N GLY A 436 -18.77 5.37 -8.78
CA GLY A 436 -19.32 4.11 -9.28
C GLY A 436 -18.22 3.09 -9.58
N LEU A 437 -17.16 3.52 -10.28
CA LEU A 437 -16.00 2.68 -10.54
C LEU A 437 -15.31 2.26 -9.23
N ALA A 438 -15.08 3.20 -8.31
CA ALA A 438 -14.48 2.91 -7.01
C ALA A 438 -15.31 1.87 -6.23
N ALA A 439 -16.64 1.99 -6.21
CA ALA A 439 -17.51 1.01 -5.55
C ALA A 439 -17.43 -0.39 -6.19
N VAL A 440 -17.30 -0.47 -7.51
CA VAL A 440 -17.14 -1.74 -8.24
C VAL A 440 -15.79 -2.39 -7.92
N TYR A 441 -14.72 -1.61 -7.83
CA TYR A 441 -13.36 -2.12 -7.60
C TYR A 441 -13.00 -2.27 -6.11
N ALA A 442 -13.70 -1.63 -5.19
CA ALA A 442 -13.44 -1.72 -3.76
C ALA A 442 -13.71 -3.13 -3.17
N ILE A 443 -14.59 -3.92 -3.78
CA ILE A 443 -14.86 -5.30 -3.35
C ILE A 443 -13.73 -6.25 -3.81
N PRO A 444 -13.32 -6.27 -5.09
CA PRO A 444 -12.24 -7.11 -5.59
C PRO A 444 -10.86 -6.93 -4.93
N GLU A 445 -10.59 -5.76 -4.34
CA GLU A 445 -9.26 -5.42 -3.81
C GLU A 445 -8.87 -6.22 -2.55
N PHE A 446 -9.81 -6.96 -1.96
CA PHE A 446 -9.62 -7.64 -0.68
C PHE A 446 -10.26 -9.04 -0.73
N PRO A 447 -9.74 -10.05 -0.01
CA PRO A 447 -8.40 -10.62 0.02
C PRO A 447 -8.42 -12.10 -0.45
N VAL A 448 -7.31 -12.82 -0.25
CA VAL A 448 -7.13 -14.26 -0.55
C VAL A 448 -8.06 -15.14 0.31
N ARG A 449 -8.84 -16.01 -0.34
CA ARG A 449 -9.54 -17.11 0.32
C ARG A 449 -8.66 -18.35 0.23
N ASP A 450 -8.32 -18.90 1.38
CA ASP A 450 -7.55 -20.13 1.51
C ASP A 450 -6.05 -19.97 1.16
N ASN A 451 -5.17 -20.68 1.87
CA ASN A 451 -3.72 -20.65 1.62
C ASN A 451 -3.32 -21.36 0.30
N SER A 452 -4.30 -21.88 -0.44
CA SER A 452 -4.11 -22.54 -1.72
C SER A 452 -4.09 -21.53 -2.88
N PRO A 453 -3.23 -21.71 -3.89
CA PRO A 453 -3.23 -20.86 -5.09
C PRO A 453 -4.65 -20.74 -5.69
N PRO A 454 -5.07 -19.55 -6.18
CA PRO A 454 -6.40 -19.34 -6.77
C PRO A 454 -6.72 -20.33 -7.90
N ILE A 455 -5.71 -20.70 -8.69
CA ILE A 455 -5.85 -21.74 -9.72
C ILE A 455 -6.21 -23.09 -9.10
N THR A 456 -5.58 -23.48 -7.98
CA THR A 456 -5.86 -24.77 -7.31
C THR A 456 -7.15 -24.75 -6.50
N SER A 457 -7.56 -23.61 -5.94
CA SER A 457 -8.86 -23.49 -5.27
C SER A 457 -10.00 -23.47 -6.29
N TRP A 458 -9.82 -22.81 -7.45
CA TRP A 458 -10.72 -22.88 -8.58
C TRP A 458 -10.77 -24.29 -9.18
N PHE A 459 -9.62 -24.95 -9.37
CA PHE A 459 -9.59 -26.33 -9.86
C PHE A 459 -10.25 -27.30 -8.87
N LYS A 460 -9.95 -27.18 -7.56
CA LYS A 460 -10.59 -28.00 -6.51
C LYS A 460 -12.10 -27.74 -6.44
N SER A 461 -12.53 -26.48 -6.37
CA SER A 461 -13.94 -26.13 -6.31
C SER A 461 -14.69 -26.52 -7.59
N SER A 462 -14.05 -26.43 -8.76
CA SER A 462 -14.59 -26.92 -10.04
C SER A 462 -14.68 -28.43 -10.05
N LEU A 463 -13.65 -29.16 -9.63
CA LEU A 463 -13.68 -30.63 -9.54
C LEU A 463 -14.76 -31.12 -8.57
N VAL A 464 -14.97 -30.43 -7.44
CA VAL A 464 -16.07 -30.73 -6.50
C VAL A 464 -17.42 -30.40 -7.13
N ARG A 465 -17.58 -29.24 -7.80
CA ARG A 465 -18.82 -28.86 -8.50
C ARG A 465 -19.16 -29.79 -9.67
N PHE A 466 -18.16 -30.38 -10.32
CA PHE A 466 -18.33 -31.37 -11.39
C PHE A 466 -18.38 -32.82 -10.89
N GLY A 467 -18.43 -33.05 -9.57
CA GLY A 467 -18.56 -34.39 -8.97
C GLY A 467 -17.33 -35.28 -9.13
N MET A 468 -16.18 -34.71 -9.48
CA MET A 468 -14.92 -35.41 -9.75
C MET A 468 -14.01 -35.51 -8.51
N ALA A 469 -14.35 -34.87 -7.39
CA ALA A 469 -13.60 -34.97 -6.13
C ALA A 469 -14.53 -35.00 -4.91
N ASN A 470 -14.25 -35.90 -3.96
CA ASN A 470 -14.99 -36.03 -2.70
C ASN A 470 -14.53 -34.94 -1.70
N PRO A 471 -15.43 -34.25 -0.98
CA PRO A 471 -15.09 -33.10 -0.15
C PRO A 471 -14.33 -33.40 1.15
N LEU A 472 -13.83 -34.62 1.36
CA LEU A 472 -13.22 -35.08 2.61
C LEU A 472 -11.79 -35.65 2.48
N GLN A 473 -11.08 -35.34 1.39
CA GLN A 473 -9.63 -35.58 1.24
C GLN A 473 -8.98 -34.35 0.62
#